data_AF-A0A7Y5G693-F1
#
_entry.id   AF-A0A7Y5G693-F1
#
_cell.length_a   1.000
_cell.length_b   1.000
_cell.length_c   1.000
_cell.angle_alpha   90.00
_cell.angle_beta   90.00
_cell.angle_gamma   90.00
#
_symmetry.space_group_name_H-M   'P 1'
#
loop_
_entity.id
_entity.type
_entity.pdbx_description
1 polymer ?
#
loop_
_entity_poly.entity_id
_entity_poly.type
_entity_poly.pdbx_seq_one_letter_code
_entity_poly.pdbx_strand_id
1 'polypeptide(L)' 'MRLNLGCGTDIIPGFINLDIVKLDGVDVVHDLSKYPYPFEENTFDEIVAIDVIEHLPSTVQVIEELYRISSPNAKI' A
#
# COMPACT_ATOMS: atom_id res chain seq x y z
N MET A 1 11.97 1.31 -2.76
CA MET A 1 10.95 2.17 -3.45
C MET A 1 9.98 2.78 -2.42
N ARG A 2 8.98 3.59 -2.80
CA ARG A 2 8.01 4.17 -1.84
C ARG A 2 6.55 3.91 -2.27
N LEU A 3 5.66 3.58 -1.32
CA LEU A 3 4.26 3.22 -1.57
C LEU A 3 3.30 4.12 -0.78
N ASN A 4 2.25 4.59 -1.46
CA ASN A 4 1.10 5.27 -0.86
C ASN A 4 -0.11 4.34 -0.97
N LEU A 5 -0.51 3.75 0.15
CA LEU A 5 -1.48 2.66 0.26
C LEU A 5 -2.89 3.22 0.51
N GLY A 6 -3.85 2.89 -0.36
CA GLY A 6 -5.21 3.42 -0.26
C GLY A 6 -5.27 4.92 -0.55
N CYS A 7 -4.55 5.34 -1.60
CA CYS A 7 -4.26 6.75 -1.85
C CYS A 7 -5.48 7.61 -2.20
N GLY A 8 -6.60 7.03 -2.65
CA GLY A 8 -7.75 7.78 -3.13
C GLY A 8 -7.36 8.86 -4.15
N THR A 9 -7.61 10.13 -3.81
CA THR A 9 -7.18 11.31 -4.60
C THR A 9 -5.91 11.98 -4.06
N ASP A 10 -5.38 11.52 -2.92
CA ASP A 10 -4.21 12.07 -2.26
C ASP A 10 -2.92 11.50 -2.85
N ILE A 11 -2.61 11.93 -4.08
CA ILE A 11 -1.46 11.46 -4.84
C ILE A 11 -0.17 12.07 -4.30
N ILE A 12 0.81 11.21 -4.00
CA ILE A 12 2.14 11.63 -3.54
C ILE A 12 3.15 11.46 -4.68
N PRO A 13 3.73 12.56 -5.20
CA PRO A 13 4.73 12.48 -6.26
C PRO A 13 5.97 11.67 -5.85
N GLY A 14 6.37 10.73 -6.71
CA GLY A 14 7.53 9.86 -6.48
C GLY A 14 7.27 8.69 -5.53
N PHE A 15 6.00 8.42 -5.23
CA PHE A 15 5.51 7.17 -4.64
C PHE A 15 4.75 6.39 -5.72
N ILE A 16 4.67 5.07 -5.55
CA ILE A 16 3.63 4.27 -6.21
C ILE A 16 2.33 4.54 -5.46
N ASN A 17 1.31 5.01 -6.15
CA ASN A 17 0.00 5.29 -5.58
C ASN A 17 -0.93 4.10 -5.87
N LEU A 18 -1.38 3.42 -4.82
CA LEU A 18 -2.27 2.27 -4.91
C LEU A 18 -3.64 2.60 -4.34
N ASP A 19 -4.69 2.26 -5.07
CA ASP A 19 -6.07 2.30 -4.58
C ASP A 19 -6.91 1.15 -5.17
N ILE A 20 -8.10 0.90 -4.62
CA ILE A 20 -9.05 -0.05 -5.20
C ILE A 20 -9.76 0.51 -6.43
N VAL A 21 -9.84 1.84 -6.57
CA VAL A 21 -10.48 2.52 -7.70
C VAL A 21 -9.41 3.12 -8.64
N LYS A 22 -9.57 2.96 -9.96
CA LYS A 22 -8.73 3.63 -10.95
C LYS A 22 -9.10 5.12 -11.06
N LEU A 23 -8.52 5.94 -10.19
CA LEU A 23 -8.61 7.40 -10.26
C LEU A 23 -7.40 8.00 -10.98
N ASP A 24 -7.47 9.28 -11.32
CA ASP A 24 -6.35 10.01 -11.90
C ASP A 24 -5.16 10.02 -10.92
N GLY A 25 -4.00 9.61 -11.40
CA GLY A 25 -2.77 9.51 -10.61
C GLY A 25 -2.59 8.21 -9.82
N VAL A 26 -3.58 7.33 -9.77
CA VAL A 26 -3.42 5.97 -9.21
C VAL A 26 -2.57 5.13 -10.16
N ASP A 27 -1.43 4.64 -9.69
CA ASP A 27 -0.49 3.83 -10.47
C ASP A 27 -0.93 2.36 -10.52
N VAL A 28 -1.32 1.82 -9.36
CA VAL A 28 -1.70 0.40 -9.18
C VAL A 28 -3.12 0.31 -8.65
N VAL A 29 -3.95 -0.53 -9.29
CA VAL A 29 -5.32 -0.78 -8.84
C VAL A 29 -5.39 -2.15 -8.20
N HIS A 30 -5.67 -2.20 -6.89
CA HIS A 30 -5.75 -3.44 -6.14
C HIS A 30 -6.70 -3.33 -4.95
N ASP A 31 -7.45 -4.40 -4.70
CA ASP A 31 -8.32 -4.53 -3.53
C ASP A 31 -7.50 -5.05 -2.35
N LEU A 32 -7.27 -4.20 -1.35
CA LEU A 32 -6.44 -4.49 -0.17
C LEU A 32 -7.03 -5.56 0.76
N SER A 33 -8.25 -6.04 0.51
CA SER A 33 -8.81 -7.24 1.16
C SER A 33 -8.35 -8.55 0.50
N LYS A 34 -7.67 -8.48 -0.65
CA LYS A 34 -7.19 -9.62 -1.41
C LYS A 34 -5.67 -9.74 -1.28
N TYR A 35 -5.24 -10.91 -0.82
CA TYR A 35 -3.84 -11.24 -0.57
C TYR A 35 -3.34 -12.29 -1.58
N PRO A 36 -2.05 -12.25 -1.97
CA PRO A 36 -1.07 -11.23 -1.61
C PRO A 36 -1.28 -9.91 -2.36
N TYR A 37 -0.69 -8.82 -1.86
CA TYR A 37 -0.62 -7.55 -2.61
C TYR A 37 0.29 -7.72 -3.83
N PRO A 38 0.07 -6.97 -4.94
CA PRO A 38 0.72 -7.22 -6.24
C PRO A 38 2.16 -6.68 -6.30
N PHE A 39 2.94 -6.98 -5.26
CA PHE A 39 4.31 -6.55 -5.10
C PHE A 39 5.16 -7.70 -4.57
N GLU A 40 6.43 -7.71 -4.99
CA GLU A 40 7.44 -8.63 -4.49
C GLU A 40 7.77 -8.33 -3.02
N GLU A 41 8.34 -9.31 -2.33
CA GLU A 41 8.84 -9.10 -0.97
C GLU A 41 10.00 -8.09 -0.93
N ASN A 42 10.18 -7.41 0.20
CA ASN A 42 11.30 -6.48 0.44
C ASN A 42 11.43 -5.35 -0.62
N THR A 43 10.33 -4.81 -1.12
CA THR A 43 10.30 -3.84 -2.23
C THR A 43 10.36 -2.37 -1.78
N PHE A 44 9.68 -2.04 -0.67
CA PHE A 44 9.44 -0.66 -0.25
C PHE A 44 10.25 -0.27 0.99
N ASP A 45 10.97 0.84 0.89
CA ASP A 45 11.73 1.43 1.99
C ASP A 45 10.89 2.42 2.81
N GLU A 46 9.78 2.90 2.24
CA GLU A 46 8.78 3.74 2.91
C GLU A 46 7.37 3.39 2.42
N ILE A 47 6.43 3.20 3.35
CA ILE A 47 5.01 3.00 3.07
C ILE A 47 4.21 4.05 3.85
N VAL A 48 3.28 4.72 3.20
CA VAL A 48 2.31 5.63 3.84
C VAL A 48 0.94 4.99 3.75
N ALA A 49 0.23 4.90 4.88
CA ALA A 49 -1.14 4.38 4.97
C ALA A 49 -1.95 5.33 5.87
N ILE A 50 -2.67 6.26 5.26
CA ILE A 50 -3.47 7.27 5.96
C ILE A 50 -4.94 6.89 5.85
N ASP A 51 -5.63 6.77 7.00
CA ASP A 51 -7.07 6.51 7.12
C ASP A 51 -7.59 5.35 6.24
N VAL A 52 -6.76 4.32 6.02
CA VAL A 52 -7.09 3.16 5.16
C VAL A 52 -7.25 1.87 5.95
N ILE A 53 -6.45 1.66 7.01
CA ILE A 53 -6.33 0.35 7.67
C ILE A 53 -7.62 -0.02 8.42
N GLU A 54 -8.30 0.97 9.00
CA GLU A 54 -9.57 0.82 9.71
C GLU A 54 -10.74 0.38 8.82
N HIS A 55 -10.61 0.55 7.50
CA HIS A 55 -11.62 0.14 6.53
C HIS A 55 -11.42 -1.30 6.05
N LEU A 56 -10.28 -1.92 6.37
CA LEU A 56 -9.93 -3.25 5.90
C LEU A 56 -10.44 -4.34 6.85
N PRO A 57 -10.82 -5.51 6.33
CA PRO A 57 -11.50 -6.54 7.12
C PRO A 57 -10.61 -7.18 8.20
N SER A 58 -9.28 -7.09 8.06
CA SER A 58 -8.33 -7.70 8.99
C SER A 58 -7.06 -6.87 9.10
N THR A 59 -6.93 -6.11 10.19
CA THR A 59 -5.72 -5.32 10.48
C THR A 59 -4.47 -6.20 10.56
N VAL A 60 -4.57 -7.42 11.11
CA VAL A 60 -3.42 -8.34 11.24
C VAL A 60 -2.89 -8.76 9.87
N GLN A 61 -3.77 -9.17 8.96
CA GLN A 61 -3.35 -9.59 7.62
C GLN A 61 -2.77 -8.42 6.81
N VAL A 62 -3.31 -7.20 6.99
CA VAL A 62 -2.72 -5.99 6.40
C VAL A 62 -1.30 -5.77 6.92
N ILE A 63 -1.08 -5.84 8.23
CA ILE A 63 0.26 -5.65 8.81
C ILE A 63 1.24 -6.74 8.35
N GLU A 64 0.81 -8.01 8.28
CA GLU A 64 1.64 -9.11 7.75
C GLU A 64 2.04 -8.86 6.29
N GLU A 65 1.11 -8.35 5.49
CA GLU A 65 1.33 -8.07 4.09
C GLU A 65 2.23 -6.82 3.88
N LEU A 66 2.01 -5.77 4.68
CA LEU A 66 2.92 -4.61 4.73
C LEU A 66 4.33 -5.02 5.15
N TYR A 67 4.46 -5.93 6.11
CA TYR A 67 5.76 -6.48 6.50
C TYR A 67 6.42 -7.24 5.34
N ARG A 68 5.68 -8.09 4.61
CA ARG A 68 6.23 -8.86 3.47
C ARG A 68 6.81 -7.94 2.40
N ILE A 69 6.10 -6.88 2.03
CA ILE A 69 6.52 -5.98 0.94
C ILE A 69 7.52 -4.89 1.39
N SER A 70 7.74 -4.74 2.70
CA SER A 70 8.69 -3.79 3.27
C SER A 70 10.11 -4.33 3.25
N SER A 71 11.07 -3.52 2.77
CA SER A 71 12.49 -3.83 2.85
C SER A 71 13.00 -3.81 4.31
N PRO A 72 14.14 -4.45 4.63
CA PRO A 72 14.72 -4.35 5.97
C PRO A 72 14.96 -2.89 6.40
N ASN A 73 14.50 -2.54 7.60
CA ASN A 73 14.51 -1.17 8.15
C ASN A 73 13.59 -0.16 7.43
N ALA A 74 12.64 -0.62 6.63
CA ALA A 74 11.64 0.25 6.04
C ALA A 74 10.87 1.03 7.12
N LYS A 75 10.46 2.24 6.75
CA LYS A 75 9.56 3.06 7.55
C LYS A 75 8.13 2.85 7.08
N ILE A 76 7.21 2.69 8.02
CA ILE A 76 5.77 2.68 7.80
C ILE A 76 5.16 3.75 8.70
#